data_AF-A0A1W6ZYI4-F1
#
_entry.id   AF-A0A1W6ZYI4-F1
#
_cell.length_a   1.000
_cell.length_b   1.000
_cell.length_c   1.000
_cell.angle_alpha   90.00
_cell.angle_beta   90.00
_cell.angle_gamma   90.00
#
_symmetry.space_group_name_H-M   'P 1'
#
loop_
_entity.id
_entity.type
_entity.pdbx_description
1 polymer ?
#
loop_
_entity_poly.entity_id
_entity_poly.type
_entity_poly.pdbx_seq_one_letter_code
_entity_poly.pdbx_strand_id
1 'polypeptide(L)'
;MARIEKADRHALPEEFKEKFDIIEQSNGYIPNSYLLLAHRPPILKALMDLSKAVIRDEGTLDRGFRFLIAYMSSRTAGCQFCQAHNISSASRWGITDEKLNAIWEYETSPLFTDAERAAFDYARGASVVPNAVTDEMFARVKKHFSTPQIVEMTAVIALFGWQNRLNDTLHTDLDQHTLDWADQFGLAEKTGWNPSDHVPGSPDKAA
;
A
#
# COMPACT_ATOMS: atom_id res chain seq x y z
N MET A 1 -6.94 7.24 18.82
CA MET A 1 -7.77 7.79 17.72
C MET A 1 -6.85 8.37 16.62
N ALA A 2 -7.39 8.69 15.44
CA ALA A 2 -6.65 9.49 14.46
C ALA A 2 -6.17 10.80 15.07
N ARG A 3 -4.91 11.17 14.80
CA ARG A 3 -4.31 12.38 15.38
C ARG A 3 -4.78 13.65 14.70
N ILE A 4 -5.29 13.54 13.48
CA ILE A 4 -5.80 14.63 12.66
C ILE A 4 -7.15 14.20 12.09
N GLU A 5 -8.19 15.00 12.31
CA GLU A 5 -9.49 14.78 11.69
C GLU A 5 -9.39 14.91 10.17
N LYS A 6 -10.04 14.01 9.44
CA LYS A 6 -10.10 14.09 7.98
C LYS A 6 -10.87 15.31 7.51
N ALA A 7 -10.45 15.91 6.40
CA ALA A 7 -11.21 17.01 5.80
C ALA A 7 -12.59 16.53 5.31
N ASP A 8 -13.59 17.40 5.42
CA ASP A 8 -14.89 17.18 4.78
C ASP A 8 -14.74 17.30 3.26
N ARG A 9 -15.08 16.23 2.52
CA ARG A 9 -15.02 16.21 1.05
C ARG A 9 -15.83 17.34 0.42
N HIS A 10 -16.93 17.75 1.04
CA HIS A 10 -17.82 18.77 0.51
C HIS A 10 -17.27 20.19 0.70
N ALA A 11 -16.33 20.37 1.62
CA ALA A 11 -15.64 21.63 1.88
C ALA A 11 -14.35 21.81 1.08
N LEU A 12 -13.99 20.86 0.20
CA LEU A 12 -12.76 20.92 -0.59
C LEU A 12 -12.89 21.81 -1.83
N PRO A 13 -11.77 22.40 -2.31
CA PRO A 13 -11.74 23.12 -3.58
C PRO A 13 -12.25 22.26 -4.74
N GLU A 14 -12.91 22.89 -5.71
CA GLU A 14 -13.58 22.19 -6.83
C GLU A 14 -12.65 21.25 -7.60
N GLU A 15 -11.38 21.64 -7.77
CA GLU A 15 -10.35 20.83 -8.45
C GLU A 15 -10.11 19.45 -7.79
N PHE A 16 -10.44 19.27 -6.50
CA PHE A 16 -10.33 17.99 -5.80
C PHE A 16 -11.61 17.17 -5.88
N LYS A 17 -12.77 17.80 -6.08
CA LYS A 17 -14.05 17.09 -6.19
C LYS A 17 -14.04 16.18 -7.41
N GLU A 18 -13.70 16.72 -8.59
CA GLU A 18 -13.60 15.92 -9.82
C GLU A 18 -12.60 14.77 -9.68
N LYS A 19 -11.42 15.03 -9.08
CA LYS A 19 -10.41 13.99 -8.86
C LYS A 19 -10.90 12.91 -7.90
N PHE A 20 -11.61 13.29 -6.85
CA PHE A 20 -12.17 12.37 -5.89
C PHE A 20 -13.32 11.55 -6.46
N ASP A 21 -14.14 12.12 -7.34
CA ASP A 21 -15.18 11.35 -8.04
C ASP A 21 -14.54 10.25 -8.92
N ILE A 22 -13.45 10.56 -9.63
CA ILE A 22 -12.69 9.55 -10.40
C ILE A 22 -12.09 8.47 -9.48
N ILE A 23 -11.58 8.86 -8.31
CA ILE A 23 -11.03 7.91 -7.33
C ILE A 23 -12.14 7.04 -6.76
N GLU A 24 -13.27 7.62 -6.36
CA GLU A 24 -14.43 6.93 -5.81
C GLU A 24 -15.02 5.97 -6.84
N GLN A 25 -15.14 6.36 -8.11
CA GLN A 25 -15.57 5.48 -9.20
C GLN A 25 -14.59 4.31 -9.42
N SER A 26 -13.28 4.56 -9.34
CA SER A 26 -12.27 3.51 -9.55
C SER A 26 -12.09 2.58 -8.36
N ASN A 27 -12.24 3.08 -7.13
CA ASN A 27 -11.91 2.36 -5.91
C ASN A 27 -13.14 1.91 -5.13
N GLY A 28 -14.31 2.48 -5.37
CA GLY A 28 -15.51 2.35 -4.56
C GLY A 28 -15.52 3.26 -3.31
N TYR A 29 -14.43 3.95 -3.01
CA TYR A 29 -14.29 4.87 -1.88
C TYR A 29 -13.13 5.85 -2.09
N ILE A 30 -13.12 6.95 -1.33
CA ILE A 30 -11.99 7.87 -1.22
C ILE A 30 -11.17 7.47 0.01
N PRO A 31 -9.88 7.10 -0.13
CA PRO A 31 -9.08 6.75 1.03
C PRO A 31 -8.99 7.89 2.04
N ASN A 32 -9.18 7.60 3.32
CA ASN A 32 -9.06 8.57 4.41
C ASN A 32 -7.70 9.28 4.42
N SER A 33 -6.63 8.63 3.94
CA SER A 33 -5.31 9.24 3.78
C SER A 33 -5.31 10.43 2.81
N TYR A 34 -6.15 10.40 1.76
CA TYR A 34 -6.32 11.52 0.84
C TYR A 34 -7.13 12.66 1.47
N LEU A 35 -8.16 12.33 2.25
CA LEU A 35 -8.95 13.33 2.99
C LEU A 35 -8.11 14.03 4.06
N LEU A 36 -7.18 13.31 4.70
CA LEU A 36 -6.22 13.89 5.63
C LEU A 36 -5.27 14.86 4.90
N LEU A 37 -4.73 14.45 3.76
CA LEU A 37 -3.82 15.29 2.98
C LEU A 37 -4.50 16.50 2.33
N ALA A 38 -5.82 16.48 2.21
CA ALA A 38 -6.60 17.59 1.68
C ALA A 38 -6.47 18.88 2.53
N HIS A 39 -6.03 18.77 3.79
CA HIS A 39 -5.59 19.91 4.60
C HIS A 39 -4.41 20.68 4.00
N ARG A 40 -3.61 20.04 3.13
CA ARG A 40 -2.52 20.65 2.36
C ARG A 40 -2.64 20.28 0.87
N PRO A 41 -3.52 20.97 0.11
CA PRO A 41 -3.82 20.68 -1.29
C PRO A 41 -2.62 20.44 -2.23
N PRO A 42 -1.52 21.22 -2.15
CA PRO A 42 -0.36 20.97 -3.01
C PRO A 42 0.30 19.61 -2.78
N ILE A 43 0.31 19.12 -1.53
CA ILE A 43 0.86 17.81 -1.18
C ILE A 43 -0.07 16.71 -1.71
N LEU A 44 -1.38 16.84 -1.50
CA LEU A 44 -2.35 15.89 -2.03
C LEU A 44 -2.24 15.78 -3.56
N LYS A 45 -2.16 16.91 -4.27
CA LYS A 45 -1.98 16.92 -5.73
C LYS A 45 -0.72 16.16 -6.15
N ALA A 46 0.41 16.44 -5.52
CA ALA A 46 1.67 15.78 -5.84
C ALA A 46 1.60 14.26 -5.59
N LEU A 47 0.96 13.84 -4.50
CA LEU A 47 0.75 12.42 -4.20
C LEU A 47 -0.15 11.75 -5.24
N MET A 48 -1.23 12.41 -5.67
CA MET A 48 -2.13 11.87 -6.70
C MET A 48 -1.40 11.67 -8.03
N ASP A 49 -0.61 12.66 -8.44
CA ASP A 49 0.18 12.61 -9.68
C ASP A 49 1.22 11.47 -9.60
N LEU A 50 1.92 11.34 -8.47
CA LEU A 50 2.87 10.24 -8.24
C LEU A 50 2.18 8.86 -8.20
N SER A 51 1.01 8.77 -7.55
CA SER A 51 0.24 7.53 -7.48
C SER A 51 -0.28 7.09 -8.85
N LYS A 52 -0.65 8.04 -9.71
CA LYS A 52 -1.02 7.77 -11.10
C LYS A 52 0.13 7.11 -11.87
N ALA A 53 1.33 7.68 -11.74
CA ALA A 53 2.55 7.20 -12.40
C ALA A 53 2.99 5.82 -11.88
N VAL A 54 2.89 5.60 -10.56
CA VAL A 54 3.53 4.44 -9.91
C VAL A 54 2.57 3.26 -9.71
N ILE A 55 1.43 3.47 -9.04
CA ILE A 55 0.57 2.38 -8.55
C ILE A 55 -0.75 2.23 -9.32
N ARG A 56 -1.13 3.22 -10.15
CA ARG A 56 -2.38 3.19 -10.92
C ARG A 56 -2.15 3.00 -12.42
N ASP A 57 -2.26 4.06 -13.20
CA ASP A 57 -2.69 3.96 -14.60
C ASP A 57 -1.53 3.84 -15.60
N GLU A 58 -0.31 4.24 -15.21
CA GLU A 58 0.84 4.38 -16.13
C GLU A 58 1.93 3.31 -15.92
N GLY A 59 1.70 2.33 -15.05
CA GLY A 59 2.68 1.29 -14.73
C GLY A 59 2.79 0.20 -15.80
N THR A 60 3.99 -0.33 -15.96
CA THR A 60 4.34 -1.45 -16.85
C THR A 60 4.25 -2.82 -16.16
N LEU A 61 4.24 -2.83 -14.82
CA LEU A 61 3.95 -4.02 -14.02
C LEU A 61 2.44 -4.19 -13.87
N ASP A 62 1.99 -5.46 -13.80
CA ASP A 62 0.61 -5.78 -13.46
C ASP A 62 0.17 -5.02 -12.19
N ARG A 63 -1.05 -4.48 -12.20
CA ARG A 63 -1.52 -3.61 -11.12
C ARG A 63 -1.70 -4.38 -9.81
N GLY A 64 -2.22 -5.60 -9.86
CA GLY A 64 -2.31 -6.47 -8.69
C GLY A 64 -0.93 -6.76 -8.12
N PHE A 65 0.05 -7.08 -8.99
CA PHE A 65 1.42 -7.34 -8.58
C PHE A 65 2.11 -6.12 -7.93
N ARG A 66 1.89 -4.90 -8.45
CA ARG A 66 2.36 -3.67 -7.80
C ARG A 66 1.82 -3.50 -6.38
N PHE A 67 0.54 -3.83 -6.15
CA PHE A 67 -0.04 -3.82 -4.81
C PHE A 67 0.53 -4.92 -3.89
N LEU A 68 0.94 -6.07 -4.43
CA LEU A 68 1.68 -7.08 -3.64
C LEU A 68 3.06 -6.59 -3.21
N ILE A 69 3.80 -5.92 -4.11
CA ILE A 69 5.08 -5.28 -3.77
C ILE A 69 4.87 -4.22 -2.67
N ALA A 70 3.84 -3.39 -2.82
CA ALA A 70 3.45 -2.38 -1.82
C ALA A 70 3.08 -3.00 -0.47
N TYR A 71 2.36 -4.13 -0.48
CA TYR A 71 2.01 -4.87 0.72
C TYR A 71 3.24 -5.45 1.41
N MET A 72 4.14 -6.10 0.65
CA MET A 72 5.41 -6.64 1.16
C MET A 72 6.28 -5.55 1.79
N SER A 73 6.37 -4.39 1.13
CA SER A 73 7.05 -3.21 1.65
C SER A 73 6.43 -2.70 2.95
N SER A 74 5.11 -2.51 2.97
CA SER A 74 4.37 -1.97 4.12
C SER A 74 4.41 -2.88 5.33
N ARG A 75 4.37 -4.20 5.13
CA ARG A 75 4.53 -5.18 6.21
C ARG A 75 5.96 -5.17 6.73
N THR A 76 6.96 -5.10 5.86
CA THR A 76 8.36 -4.99 6.29
C THR A 76 8.58 -3.72 7.14
N ALA A 77 7.90 -2.62 6.80
CA ALA A 77 7.93 -1.39 7.56
C ALA A 77 7.02 -1.39 8.82
N GLY A 78 6.17 -2.41 9.01
CA GLY A 78 5.28 -2.55 10.18
C GLY A 78 3.99 -1.73 10.14
N CYS A 79 3.68 -1.03 9.06
CA CYS A 79 2.52 -0.12 8.99
C CYS A 79 1.21 -0.88 8.76
N GLN A 80 0.37 -0.97 9.79
CA GLN A 80 -0.87 -1.77 9.77
C GLN A 80 -1.94 -1.18 8.84
N PHE A 81 -2.05 0.16 8.76
CA PHE A 81 -2.91 0.84 7.79
C PHE A 81 -2.58 0.45 6.34
N CYS A 82 -1.31 0.61 5.94
CA CYS A 82 -0.90 0.35 4.57
C CYS A 82 -0.94 -1.14 4.23
N GLN A 83 -0.72 -2.02 5.21
CA GLN A 83 -0.88 -3.47 5.01
C GLN A 83 -2.29 -3.82 4.51
N ALA A 84 -3.33 -3.40 5.25
CA ALA A 84 -4.72 -3.70 4.90
C ALA A 84 -5.15 -3.05 3.57
N HIS A 85 -4.76 -1.79 3.35
CA HIS A 85 -5.11 -1.09 2.11
C HIS A 85 -4.45 -1.72 0.88
N ASN A 86 -3.20 -2.17 0.99
CA ASN A 86 -2.48 -2.76 -0.14
C ASN A 86 -2.94 -4.18 -0.46
N ILE A 87 -3.14 -5.04 0.55
CA ILE A 87 -3.57 -6.42 0.30
C ILE A 87 -5.01 -6.47 -0.22
N SER A 88 -5.91 -5.63 0.28
CA SER A 88 -7.27 -5.49 -0.25
C SER A 88 -7.27 -4.95 -1.68
N SER A 89 -6.37 -4.01 -1.98
CA SER A 89 -6.19 -3.51 -3.34
C SER A 89 -5.63 -4.59 -4.29
N ALA A 90 -4.70 -5.43 -3.83
CA ALA A 90 -4.19 -6.54 -4.63
C ALA A 90 -5.30 -7.54 -4.99
N SER A 91 -6.16 -7.89 -4.01
CA SER A 91 -7.36 -8.72 -4.23
C SER A 91 -8.28 -8.13 -5.30
N ARG A 92 -8.63 -6.85 -5.15
CA ARG A 92 -9.48 -6.10 -6.11
C ARG A 92 -8.90 -6.08 -7.53
N TRP A 93 -7.58 -6.11 -7.67
CA TRP A 93 -6.88 -6.09 -8.96
C TRP A 93 -6.41 -7.48 -9.41
N GLY A 94 -7.11 -8.54 -9.00
CA GLY A 94 -7.04 -9.86 -9.64
C GLY A 94 -6.05 -10.83 -9.02
N ILE A 95 -5.43 -10.50 -7.88
CA ILE A 95 -4.65 -11.48 -7.12
C ILE A 95 -5.61 -12.39 -6.36
N THR A 96 -5.46 -13.70 -6.53
CA THR A 96 -6.34 -14.69 -5.90
C THR A 96 -6.12 -14.81 -4.40
N ASP A 97 -7.16 -15.18 -3.67
CA ASP A 97 -7.09 -15.37 -2.22
C ASP A 97 -6.06 -16.44 -1.84
N GLU A 98 -5.88 -17.51 -2.62
CA GLU A 98 -4.85 -18.52 -2.36
C GLU A 98 -3.45 -17.90 -2.36
N LYS A 99 -3.18 -17.01 -3.34
CA LYS A 99 -1.89 -16.33 -3.45
C LYS A 99 -1.70 -15.31 -2.34
N LEU A 100 -2.74 -14.56 -1.97
CA LEU A 100 -2.70 -13.63 -0.84
C LEU A 100 -2.44 -14.34 0.49
N ASN A 101 -3.04 -15.52 0.69
CA ASN A 101 -2.82 -16.33 1.90
C ASN A 101 -1.38 -16.87 1.97
N ALA A 102 -0.81 -17.27 0.83
CA ALA A 102 0.52 -17.87 0.77
C ALA A 102 1.68 -16.86 0.67
N ILE A 103 1.40 -15.55 0.63
CA ILE A 103 2.43 -14.53 0.36
C ILE A 103 3.56 -14.48 1.39
N TRP A 104 3.39 -15.03 2.58
CA TRP A 104 4.46 -15.14 3.60
C TRP A 104 5.33 -16.36 3.44
N GLU A 105 4.86 -17.32 2.66
CA GLU A 105 5.58 -18.52 2.29
C GLU A 105 6.08 -18.41 0.84
N TYR A 106 6.25 -17.18 0.33
CA TYR A 106 6.56 -16.96 -1.09
C TYR A 106 7.85 -17.64 -1.53
N GLU A 107 8.81 -17.79 -0.61
CA GLU A 107 10.10 -18.44 -0.87
C GLU A 107 9.91 -19.91 -1.27
N THR A 108 8.91 -20.60 -0.74
CA THR A 108 8.72 -22.05 -0.93
C THR A 108 7.41 -22.43 -1.64
N SER A 109 6.41 -21.56 -1.60
CA SER A 109 5.09 -21.80 -2.17
C SER A 109 5.16 -21.91 -3.70
N PRO A 110 4.51 -22.91 -4.30
CA PRO A 110 4.46 -23.08 -5.75
C PRO A 110 3.61 -22.01 -6.45
N LEU A 111 2.90 -21.16 -5.70
CA LEU A 111 2.05 -20.08 -6.24
C LEU A 111 2.86 -18.88 -6.74
N PHE A 112 4.16 -18.83 -6.44
CA PHE A 112 5.04 -17.73 -6.81
C PHE A 112 6.10 -18.17 -7.80
N THR A 113 6.33 -17.33 -8.80
CA THR A 113 7.40 -17.51 -9.77
C THR A 113 8.74 -17.02 -9.23
N ASP A 114 9.85 -17.42 -9.84
CA ASP A 114 11.18 -16.92 -9.46
C ASP A 114 11.32 -15.40 -9.62
N ALA A 115 10.61 -14.82 -10.59
CA ALA A 115 10.51 -13.39 -10.79
C ALA A 115 9.85 -12.70 -9.57
N GLU A 116 8.72 -13.22 -9.10
CA GLU A 116 8.02 -12.67 -7.94
C GLU A 116 8.83 -12.83 -6.66
N ARG A 117 9.49 -13.99 -6.46
CA ARG A 117 10.40 -14.21 -5.32
C ARG A 117 11.53 -13.19 -5.31
N ALA A 118 12.17 -12.96 -6.46
CA ALA A 118 13.24 -11.96 -6.57
C ALA A 118 12.73 -10.54 -6.26
N ALA A 119 11.54 -10.19 -6.74
CA ALA A 119 10.92 -8.89 -6.46
C ALA A 119 10.58 -8.71 -4.97
N PHE A 120 10.08 -9.76 -4.31
CA PHE A 120 9.73 -9.71 -2.88
C PHE A 120 10.96 -9.66 -1.98
N ASP A 121 12.02 -10.43 -2.28
CA ASP A 121 13.30 -10.33 -1.58
C ASP A 121 13.87 -8.89 -1.69
N TYR A 122 13.84 -8.33 -2.90
CA TYR A 122 14.26 -6.96 -3.15
C TYR A 122 13.39 -5.94 -2.41
N ALA A 123 12.07 -6.10 -2.44
CA ALA A 123 11.14 -5.21 -1.75
C ALA A 123 11.34 -5.21 -0.23
N ARG A 124 11.55 -6.38 0.38
CA ARG A 124 11.86 -6.51 1.81
C ARG A 124 13.18 -5.82 2.13
N GLY A 125 14.24 -6.11 1.37
CA GLY A 125 15.56 -5.48 1.56
C GLY A 125 15.51 -3.95 1.41
N ALA A 126 14.75 -3.44 0.46
CA ALA A 126 14.62 -2.01 0.18
C ALA A 126 13.72 -1.25 1.18
N SER A 127 12.92 -1.97 1.98
CA SER A 127 11.94 -1.37 2.90
C SER A 127 12.43 -1.26 4.34
N VAL A 128 13.55 -1.88 4.69
CA VAL A 128 14.18 -1.75 6.02
C VAL A 128 15.09 -0.52 6.10
N VAL A 129 15.35 -0.06 7.33
CA VAL A 129 16.29 1.02 7.63
C VAL A 129 17.35 0.49 8.61
N PRO A 130 18.64 0.42 8.23
CA PRO A 130 19.19 0.79 6.92
C PRO A 130 18.74 -0.14 5.79
N ASN A 131 18.80 0.34 4.54
CA ASN A 131 18.48 -0.45 3.35
C ASN A 131 19.40 -1.69 3.28
N ALA A 132 18.80 -2.87 3.05
CA ALA A 132 19.47 -4.16 3.08
C ALA A 132 19.52 -4.87 1.71
N VAL A 133 19.23 -4.16 0.60
CA VAL A 133 19.39 -4.72 -0.75
C VAL A 133 20.86 -5.04 -1.01
N THR A 134 21.15 -6.30 -1.35
CA THR A 134 22.48 -6.75 -1.76
C THR A 134 22.64 -6.76 -3.28
N ASP A 135 23.88 -6.80 -3.77
CA ASP A 135 24.17 -6.97 -5.19
C ASP A 135 23.58 -8.28 -5.75
N GLU A 136 23.53 -9.33 -4.94
CA GLU A 136 22.92 -10.61 -5.31
C GLU A 136 21.40 -10.48 -5.51
N MET A 137 20.70 -9.81 -4.58
CA MET A 137 19.27 -9.53 -4.72
C MET A 137 19.00 -8.72 -5.99
N PHE A 138 19.79 -7.68 -6.24
CA PHE A 138 19.63 -6.83 -7.41
C PHE A 138 19.94 -7.58 -8.72
N ALA A 139 20.96 -8.44 -8.72
CA ALA A 139 21.28 -9.29 -9.86
C ALA A 139 20.16 -10.29 -10.16
N ARG A 140 19.49 -10.85 -9.15
CA ARG A 140 18.31 -11.71 -9.34
C ARG A 140 17.15 -10.96 -9.97
N VAL A 141 16.82 -9.75 -9.49
CA VAL A 141 15.77 -8.91 -10.10
C VAL A 141 16.08 -8.62 -11.58
N LYS A 142 17.32 -8.28 -11.92
CA LYS A 142 17.76 -8.02 -13.31
C LYS A 142 17.61 -9.20 -14.27
N LYS A 143 17.52 -10.45 -13.78
CA LYS A 143 17.28 -11.62 -14.62
C LYS A 143 15.84 -11.69 -15.12
N HIS A 144 14.89 -11.05 -14.42
CA HIS A 144 13.47 -11.20 -14.66
C HIS A 144 12.77 -9.91 -15.11
N PHE A 145 13.30 -8.75 -14.74
CA PHE A 145 12.67 -7.47 -14.98
C PHE A 145 13.56 -6.55 -15.82
N SER A 146 12.92 -5.81 -16.72
CA SER A 146 13.57 -4.75 -17.51
C SER A 146 13.95 -3.55 -16.63
N THR A 147 14.90 -2.72 -17.08
CA THR A 147 15.30 -1.51 -16.35
C THR A 147 14.11 -0.61 -15.97
N PRO A 148 13.14 -0.31 -16.86
CA PRO A 148 11.96 0.46 -16.48
C PRO A 148 11.13 -0.18 -15.36
N GLN A 149 10.91 -1.51 -15.43
CA GLN A 149 10.17 -2.24 -14.40
C GLN A 149 10.88 -2.24 -13.04
N ILE A 150 12.21 -2.26 -13.02
CA ILE A 150 13.01 -2.16 -11.79
C ILE A 150 12.86 -0.76 -11.17
N VAL A 151 12.93 0.29 -11.99
CA VAL A 151 12.71 1.67 -11.54
C VAL A 151 11.29 1.82 -10.98
N GLU A 152 10.30 1.30 -11.68
CA GLU A 152 8.89 1.30 -11.25
C GLU A 152 8.69 0.56 -9.92
N MET A 153 9.25 -0.65 -9.78
CA MET A 153 9.22 -1.43 -8.53
C MET A 153 9.84 -0.65 -7.36
N THR A 154 10.99 -0.02 -7.60
CA THR A 154 11.66 0.82 -6.60
C THR A 154 10.80 2.04 -6.23
N ALA A 155 10.13 2.65 -7.21
CA ALA A 155 9.22 3.76 -6.99
C ALA A 155 7.98 3.35 -6.19
N VAL A 156 7.44 2.13 -6.40
CA VAL A 156 6.39 1.55 -5.55
C VAL A 156 6.88 1.48 -4.11
N ILE A 157 8.04 0.87 -3.87
CA ILE A 157 8.62 0.73 -2.52
C ILE A 157 8.82 2.11 -1.87
N ALA A 158 9.36 3.09 -2.60
CA ALA A 158 9.58 4.44 -2.09
C ALA A 158 8.28 5.19 -1.77
N LEU A 159 7.27 5.09 -2.66
CA LEU A 159 5.94 5.68 -2.44
C LEU A 159 5.31 5.11 -1.18
N PHE A 160 5.41 3.78 -0.97
CA PHE A 160 4.88 3.17 0.24
C PHE A 160 5.73 3.48 1.46
N GLY A 161 7.06 3.62 1.36
CA GLY A 161 7.87 4.15 2.45
C GLY A 161 7.48 5.57 2.88
N TRP A 162 6.96 6.40 1.97
CA TRP A 162 6.37 7.70 2.31
C TRP A 162 4.99 7.53 2.97
N GLN A 163 4.10 6.73 2.38
CA GLN A 163 2.75 6.46 2.90
C GLN A 163 2.79 5.78 4.28
N ASN A 164 3.72 4.86 4.52
CA ASN A 164 3.88 4.15 5.78
C ASN A 164 4.18 5.15 6.89
N ARG A 165 5.16 6.03 6.68
CA ARG A 165 5.49 7.08 7.65
C ARG A 165 4.32 8.01 7.89
N LEU A 166 3.66 8.48 6.83
CA LEU A 166 2.54 9.41 6.96
C LEU A 166 1.40 8.79 7.78
N ASN A 167 0.88 7.64 7.34
CA ASN A 167 -0.33 7.07 7.92
C ASN A 167 -0.09 6.47 9.31
N ASP A 168 1.06 5.85 9.54
CA ASP A 168 1.42 5.32 10.86
C ASP A 168 1.70 6.45 11.86
N THR A 169 2.35 7.54 11.44
CA THR A 169 2.62 8.68 12.35
C THR A 169 1.34 9.44 12.71
N LEU A 170 0.45 9.62 11.75
CA LEU A 170 -0.78 10.40 11.93
C LEU A 170 -1.95 9.56 12.47
N HIS A 171 -1.74 8.25 12.62
CA HIS A 171 -2.78 7.30 13.01
C HIS A 171 -4.00 7.42 12.09
N THR A 172 -3.80 7.50 10.77
CA THR A 172 -4.92 7.61 9.83
C THR A 172 -5.87 6.45 10.04
N ASP A 173 -7.16 6.73 10.24
CA ASP A 173 -8.18 5.69 10.34
C ASP A 173 -8.36 4.98 9.00
N LEU A 174 -8.46 3.65 9.03
CA LEU A 174 -8.85 2.86 7.87
C LEU A 174 -10.26 3.20 7.40
N ASP A 175 -10.46 3.13 6.09
CA ASP A 175 -11.78 3.22 5.50
C ASP A 175 -12.63 2.01 5.90
N GLN A 176 -13.92 2.20 6.17
CA GLN A 176 -14.82 1.11 6.58
C GLN A 176 -14.81 -0.04 5.58
N HIS A 177 -14.80 0.28 4.28
CA HIS A 177 -14.65 -0.71 3.21
C HIS A 177 -13.42 -1.62 3.39
N THR A 178 -12.28 -1.05 3.80
CA THR A 178 -11.05 -1.81 4.00
C THR A 178 -11.12 -2.66 5.28
N LEU A 179 -11.76 -2.15 6.34
CA LEU A 179 -12.01 -2.91 7.57
C LEU A 179 -12.93 -4.10 7.29
N ASP A 180 -14.04 -3.89 6.59
CA ASP A 180 -15.01 -4.94 6.24
C ASP A 180 -14.35 -6.03 5.37
N TRP A 181 -13.55 -5.62 4.38
CA TRP A 181 -12.80 -6.58 3.56
C TRP A 181 -11.79 -7.36 4.40
N ALA A 182 -11.06 -6.70 5.32
CA ALA A 182 -10.05 -7.35 6.15
C ALA A 182 -10.67 -8.37 7.12
N ASP A 183 -11.84 -8.07 7.67
CA ASP A 183 -12.63 -8.99 8.49
C ASP A 183 -13.11 -10.19 7.67
N GLN A 184 -13.75 -9.94 6.51
CA GLN A 184 -14.22 -11.01 5.62
C GLN A 184 -13.08 -11.92 5.14
N PHE A 185 -11.93 -11.34 4.83
CA PHE A 185 -10.74 -12.09 4.41
C PHE A 185 -10.09 -12.87 5.55
N GLY A 186 -10.38 -12.53 6.82
CA GLY A 186 -9.71 -13.08 8.00
C GLY A 186 -8.25 -12.63 8.10
N LEU A 187 -7.97 -11.36 7.80
CA LEU A 187 -6.61 -10.84 7.72
C LEU A 187 -5.88 -10.97 9.07
N ALA A 188 -6.57 -10.70 10.17
CA ALA A 188 -6.01 -10.76 11.52
C ALA A 188 -5.58 -12.20 11.89
N GLU A 189 -6.46 -13.19 11.69
CA GLU A 189 -6.20 -14.59 12.02
C GLU A 189 -5.03 -15.16 11.21
N LYS A 190 -4.94 -14.76 9.95
CA LYS A 190 -3.95 -15.29 9.00
C LYS A 190 -2.57 -14.68 9.16
N THR A 191 -2.49 -13.45 9.68
CA THR A 191 -1.25 -12.67 9.62
C THR A 191 -0.81 -12.08 10.95
N GLY A 192 -1.64 -12.14 11.99
CA GLY A 192 -1.45 -11.38 13.22
C GLY A 192 -1.64 -9.87 13.02
N TRP A 193 -2.20 -9.44 11.89
CA TRP A 193 -2.53 -8.04 11.62
C TRP A 193 -3.47 -7.50 12.70
N ASN A 194 -3.14 -6.34 13.23
CA ASN A 194 -3.93 -5.67 14.26
C ASN A 194 -4.08 -4.20 13.87
N PRO A 195 -5.30 -3.75 13.52
CA PRO A 195 -5.53 -2.37 13.13
C PRO A 195 -5.55 -1.41 14.31
N SER A 196 -5.28 -1.82 15.56
CA SER A 196 -5.67 -1.10 16.80
C SER A 196 -5.56 0.42 16.76
N ASP A 197 -4.55 1.03 16.14
CA ASP A 197 -4.38 2.49 16.08
C ASP A 197 -5.03 3.18 14.87
N HIS A 198 -5.68 2.41 14.01
CA HIS A 198 -6.27 2.78 12.72
C HIS A 198 -7.75 2.40 12.63
N VAL A 199 -8.40 2.08 13.75
CA VAL A 199 -9.85 1.91 13.82
C VAL A 199 -10.46 3.20 14.36
N PRO A 200 -11.53 3.73 13.73
CA PRO A 200 -12.24 4.90 14.25
C PRO A 200 -12.63 4.71 15.72
N GLY A 201 -12.27 5.69 16.56
CA GLY A 201 -12.61 5.67 17.99
C GLY A 201 -11.71 4.82 18.88
N SER A 202 -10.64 4.22 18.36
CA SER A 202 -9.65 3.51 19.19
C SER A 202 -9.03 4.41 20.27
N PRO A 203 -8.75 3.88 21.49
CA PRO A 203 -8.07 4.64 22.53
C PRO A 203 -6.69 5.11 22.06
N ASP A 204 -6.17 6.17 22.66
CA ASP A 204 -4.82 6.65 22.35
C ASP A 204 -3.76 5.65 22.82
N LYS A 205 -2.64 5.58 22.08
CA LYS A 205 -1.48 4.75 22.50
C LYS A 205 -1.07 5.17 23.91
N ALA A 206 -1.06 4.21 24.82
CA ALA A 206 -0.47 4.40 26.14
C ALA A 206 1.01 4.79 25.98
N ALA A 207 1.47 5.73 26.82
CA ALA A 207 2.83 6.24 26.82
C ALA A 207 3.86 5.18 27.24
#